data_AF-A0A945QP22-F1
#
_entry.id   AF-A0A945QP22-F1
#
_cell.length_a   1.000
_cell.length_b   1.000
_cell.length_c   1.000
_cell.angle_alpha   90.00
_cell.angle_beta   90.00
_cell.angle_gamma   90.00
#
_symmetry.space_group_name_H-M   'P 1'
#
loop_
_entity.id
_entity.type
_entity.pdbx_description
1 polymer ?
#
loop_
_entity_poly.entity_id
_entity_poly.type
_entity_poly.pdbx_seq_one_letter_code
_entity_poly.pdbx_strand_id
1 'polypeptide(L)'
;VLKITDLQLVDLNDNLSKIGLSLTVTKKAKVFITEKGFNPEYGVRFLRREIQSLIEDPLSELLLGKVFSKAKGVKIDFVQGHLEFFPIFAKVRKAPLKKSRKKPQKSINP
;
A
#
# COMPACT_ATOMS: atom_id res chain seq x y z
N VAL A 1 -5.71 11.03 10.98
CA VAL A 1 -5.27 10.93 9.56
C VAL A 1 -4.95 9.49 9.18
N LEU A 2 -4.03 8.80 9.88
CA LEU A 2 -3.67 7.40 9.60
C LEU A 2 -4.86 6.42 9.51
N LYS A 3 -5.89 6.59 10.36
CA LYS A 3 -7.13 5.78 10.29
C LYS A 3 -7.87 5.89 8.96
N ILE A 4 -7.85 7.07 8.32
CA ILE A 4 -8.56 7.30 7.06
C ILE A 4 -7.76 6.67 5.91
N THR A 5 -6.43 6.79 5.92
CA THR A 5 -5.55 6.08 4.99
C THR A 5 -5.75 4.57 5.07
N ASP A 6 -5.79 4.00 6.29
CA ASP A 6 -6.00 2.55 6.45
C ASP A 6 -7.38 2.12 5.94
N LEU A 7 -8.46 2.90 6.18
CA LEU A 7 -9.79 2.61 5.63
C LEU A 7 -9.79 2.59 4.10
N GLN A 8 -9.18 3.58 3.45
CA GLN A 8 -9.13 3.63 1.98
C GLN A 8 -8.29 2.50 1.38
N LEU A 9 -7.24 2.06 2.08
CA LEU A 9 -6.45 0.90 1.66
C LEU A 9 -7.22 -0.41 1.83
N VAL A 10 -8.10 -0.51 2.84
CA VAL A 10 -9.02 -1.64 2.99
C VAL A 10 -10.01 -1.66 1.84
N ASP A 11 -10.67 -0.54 1.53
CA ASP A 11 -11.62 -0.44 0.41
C ASP A 11 -10.96 -0.86 -0.92
N LEU A 12 -9.73 -0.40 -1.16
CA LEU A 12 -8.96 -0.76 -2.36
C LEU A 12 -8.62 -2.26 -2.39
N ASN A 13 -8.24 -2.83 -1.25
CA ASN A 13 -7.99 -4.27 -1.14
C ASN A 13 -9.25 -5.10 -1.38
N ASP A 14 -10.40 -4.64 -0.91
CA ASP A 14 -11.69 -5.32 -1.11
C ASP A 14 -12.10 -5.30 -2.59
N ASN A 15 -11.89 -4.18 -3.27
CA ASN A 15 -12.13 -4.07 -4.71
C ASN A 15 -11.20 -4.99 -5.52
N LEU A 16 -9.92 -5.07 -5.16
CA LEU A 16 -8.98 -6.01 -5.78
C LEU A 16 -9.36 -7.47 -5.48
N SER A 17 -9.86 -7.75 -4.28
CA SER A 17 -10.25 -9.11 -3.87
C SER A 17 -11.44 -9.63 -4.69
N LYS A 18 -12.37 -8.74 -5.11
CA LYS A 18 -13.49 -9.09 -6.00
C LYS A 18 -13.03 -9.61 -7.37
N ILE A 19 -11.85 -9.19 -7.84
CA ILE A 19 -11.24 -9.67 -9.09
C ILE A 19 -10.17 -10.74 -8.87
N GLY A 20 -10.07 -11.29 -7.66
CA GLY A 20 -9.14 -12.37 -7.32
C GLY A 20 -7.70 -11.93 -7.02
N LEU A 21 -7.47 -10.64 -6.78
CA LEU A 21 -6.17 -10.06 -6.47
C LEU A 21 -6.09 -9.61 -5.00
N SER A 22 -4.91 -9.78 -4.39
CA SER A 22 -4.62 -9.26 -3.04
C SER A 22 -3.77 -8.00 -3.09
N LEU A 23 -4.03 -7.03 -2.22
CA LEU A 23 -3.21 -5.82 -2.09
C LEU A 23 -2.26 -5.94 -0.90
N THR A 24 -0.98 -5.62 -1.11
CA THR A 24 0.01 -5.53 -0.02
C THR A 24 0.73 -4.19 -0.08
N VAL A 25 0.47 -3.31 0.88
CA VAL A 25 1.16 -2.01 0.96
C VAL A 25 2.24 -2.03 2.03
N THR A 26 3.48 -1.67 1.69
CA THR A 26 4.54 -1.60 2.69
C THR A 26 4.38 -0.41 3.63
N LYS A 27 4.97 -0.51 4.83
CA LYS A 27 4.95 0.62 5.79
C LYS A 27 5.57 1.89 5.20
N LYS A 28 6.59 1.77 4.33
CA LYS A 28 7.22 2.93 3.69
C LYS A 28 6.25 3.63 2.74
N ALA A 29 5.57 2.86 1.89
CA ALA A 29 4.52 3.38 1.02
C ALA A 29 3.39 4.06 1.83
N LYS A 30 2.93 3.42 2.92
CA LYS A 30 1.89 4.01 3.79
C LYS A 30 2.31 5.35 4.40
N VAL A 31 3.55 5.46 4.85
CA VAL A 31 4.08 6.72 5.41
C VAL A 31 4.12 7.78 4.31
N PHE A 32 4.65 7.46 3.13
CA PHE A 32 4.72 8.38 2.01
C PHE A 32 3.34 8.88 1.56
N ILE A 33 2.36 7.99 1.40
CA ILE A 33 0.98 8.34 1.05
C ILE A 33 0.37 9.27 2.11
N THR A 34 0.64 9.00 3.39
CA THR A 34 0.14 9.84 4.48
C THR A 34 0.80 11.22 4.46
N GLU A 35 2.10 11.30 4.21
CA GLU A 35 2.84 12.56 4.11
C GLU A 35 2.42 13.39 2.89
N LYS A 36 2.20 12.76 1.73
CA LYS A 36 1.76 13.42 0.51
C LYS A 36 0.30 13.87 0.55
N GLY A 37 -0.58 13.02 1.09
CA GLY A 37 -2.01 13.28 1.12
C GLY A 37 -2.48 14.10 2.33
N PHE A 38 -1.65 14.28 3.35
CA PHE A 38 -1.95 15.18 4.46
C PHE A 38 -1.45 16.58 4.16
N ASN A 39 -2.36 17.47 3.75
CA ASN A 39 -2.09 18.89 3.70
C ASN A 39 -2.79 19.58 4.90
N PRO A 40 -2.06 20.30 5.77
CA PRO A 40 -2.66 20.99 6.92
C PRO A 40 -3.71 22.03 6.53
N GLU A 41 -3.64 22.57 5.31
CA GLU A 41 -4.56 23.57 4.77
C GLU A 41 -5.85 22.94 4.18
N TYR A 42 -5.73 21.78 3.51
CA TYR A 42 -6.86 21.10 2.84
C TYR A 42 -7.40 19.86 3.58
N GLY A 43 -6.78 19.51 4.70
CA GLY A 43 -7.14 18.37 5.52
C GLY A 43 -7.13 17.05 4.74
N VAL A 44 -8.05 16.15 5.11
CA VAL A 44 -8.07 14.75 4.63
C VAL A 44 -8.82 14.57 3.31
N ARG A 45 -9.44 15.62 2.75
CA ARG A 45 -10.06 15.55 1.42
C ARG A 45 -9.00 15.42 0.32
N PHE A 46 -7.88 16.12 0.47
CA PHE A 46 -6.74 16.03 -0.43
C PHE A 46 -6.17 14.60 -0.45
N LEU A 47 -6.11 13.93 0.71
CA LEU A 47 -5.63 12.56 0.86
C LEU A 47 -6.36 11.56 -0.04
N ARG A 48 -7.69 11.64 -0.12
CA ARG A 48 -8.47 10.71 -0.96
C ARG A 48 -8.06 10.86 -2.42
N ARG A 49 -7.94 12.09 -2.91
CA ARG A 49 -7.58 12.36 -4.31
C ARG A 49 -6.16 11.92 -4.64
N GLU A 50 -5.22 12.17 -3.73
CA GLU A 50 -3.84 11.69 -3.87
C GLU A 50 -3.77 10.16 -3.88
N ILE A 51 -4.53 9.46 -3.04
CA ILE A 51 -4.57 7.99 -3.06
C ILE A 51 -5.12 7.47 -4.40
N GLN A 52 -6.18 8.07 -4.92
CA GLN A 52 -6.71 7.68 -6.23
C GLN A 52 -5.66 7.88 -7.33
N SER A 53 -5.08 9.07 -7.40
CA SER A 53 -4.13 9.41 -8.46
C SER A 53 -2.79 8.66 -8.36
N LEU A 54 -2.27 8.46 -7.14
CA LEU A 54 -0.98 7.80 -6.92
C LEU A 54 -1.08 6.27 -6.91
N ILE A 55 -2.28 5.71 -6.68
CA ILE A 55 -2.47 4.27 -6.49
C ILE A 55 -3.51 3.70 -7.43
N GLU A 56 -4.75 4.19 -7.38
CA GLU A 56 -5.88 3.59 -8.09
C GLU A 56 -5.77 3.73 -9.61
N ASP A 57 -5.38 4.92 -10.09
CA ASP A 57 -5.18 5.21 -11.51
C ASP A 57 -4.09 4.31 -12.14
N PRO A 58 -2.83 4.30 -11.64
CA PRO A 58 -1.78 3.45 -12.23
C PRO A 58 -2.08 1.95 -12.06
N LEU A 59 -2.73 1.55 -10.96
CA LEU A 59 -3.16 0.18 -10.77
C LEU A 59 -4.20 -0.24 -11.83
N SER A 60 -5.16 0.63 -12.15
CA SER A 60 -6.17 0.38 -13.17
C SER A 60 -5.54 0.23 -14.55
N GLU A 61 -4.58 1.08 -14.91
CA GLU A 61 -3.82 0.95 -16.17
C GLU A 61 -3.05 -0.37 -16.24
N LEU A 62 -2.35 -0.77 -15.17
CA LEU A 62 -1.60 -2.02 -15.12
C LEU A 62 -2.49 -3.26 -15.21
N LEU A 63 -3.71 -3.19 -14.64
CA LEU A 63 -4.72 -4.24 -14.76
C LEU A 63 -5.27 -4.33 -16.18
N LEU A 64 -5.64 -3.19 -16.79
CA LEU A 64 -6.13 -3.12 -18.17
C LEU A 64 -5.07 -3.58 -19.18
N GLY A 65 -3.80 -3.22 -18.96
CA GLY A 65 -2.66 -3.64 -19.76
C GLY A 65 -2.31 -5.13 -19.64
N LYS A 66 -3.07 -5.92 -18.87
CA LYS A 66 -2.85 -7.35 -18.59
C LYS A 66 -1.48 -7.66 -17.98
N VAL A 67 -0.75 -6.67 -17.47
CA VAL A 67 0.56 -6.83 -16.82
C VAL A 67 0.45 -7.74 -15.60
N PHE A 68 -0.69 -7.67 -14.91
CA PHE A 68 -1.00 -8.48 -13.71
C PHE A 68 -1.93 -9.66 -13.98
N SER A 69 -2.17 -10.03 -15.23
CA SER A 69 -3.08 -11.13 -15.60
C SER A 69 -2.74 -12.49 -14.96
N LYS A 70 -1.45 -12.75 -14.68
CA LYS A 70 -0.99 -13.97 -13.98
C LYS A 70 -0.66 -13.74 -12.50
N ALA A 71 -0.78 -12.51 -12.01
CA ALA A 71 -0.51 -12.19 -10.62
C ALA A 71 -1.67 -12.66 -9.73
N LYS A 72 -1.36 -13.03 -8.49
CA LYS A 72 -2.36 -13.25 -7.41
C LYS A 72 -2.51 -12.05 -6.49
N GLY A 73 -1.70 -11.02 -6.70
CA GLY A 73 -1.75 -9.79 -5.92
C GLY A 73 -0.80 -8.74 -6.43
N VAL A 74 -0.88 -7.58 -5.82
CA VAL A 74 -0.06 -6.41 -6.11
C VAL A 74 0.55 -5.93 -4.81
N LYS A 75 1.86 -5.76 -4.82
CA LYS A 75 2.63 -5.17 -3.71
C LYS A 75 2.99 -3.74 -4.08
N ILE A 76 2.61 -2.79 -3.25
CA ILE A 76 3.01 -1.38 -3.36
C ILE A 76 4.17 -1.12 -2.42
N ASP A 77 5.28 -0.61 -2.96
CA ASP A 77 6.45 -0.19 -2.19
C ASP A 77 6.85 1.25 -2.53
N PHE A 78 7.66 1.86 -1.66
CA PHE A 78 8.25 3.18 -1.92
C PHE A 78 9.74 3.02 -2.19
N VAL A 79 10.15 3.28 -3.42
CA VAL A 79 11.51 3.08 -3.94
C VAL A 79 11.90 4.34 -4.71
N GLN A 80 13.13 4.83 -4.47
CA GLN A 80 13.70 5.97 -5.22
C GLN A 80 12.78 7.20 -5.33
N GLY A 81 12.05 7.54 -4.26
CA GLY A 81 11.23 8.75 -4.22
C GLY A 81 9.84 8.64 -4.85
N HIS A 82 9.44 7.46 -5.33
CA HIS A 82 8.12 7.23 -5.93
C HIS A 82 7.51 5.89 -5.48
N LEU A 83 6.22 5.70 -5.75
CA LEU A 83 5.52 4.45 -5.49
C LEU A 83 5.72 3.49 -6.67
N GLU A 84 6.16 2.28 -6.38
CA GLU A 84 6.30 1.20 -7.36
C GLU A 84 5.36 0.04 -7.06
N PHE A 85 4.87 -0.58 -8.13
CA PHE A 85 3.89 -1.67 -8.10
C PHE A 85 4.56 -2.96 -8.56
N PHE A 86 4.59 -3.96 -7.68
CA PHE A 86 5.19 -5.25 -7.95
C PHE A 86 4.11 -6.34 -8.01
N PRO A 87 4.08 -7.16 -9.06
CA PRO A 87 3.19 -8.31 -9.09
C PRO A 87 3.61 -9.35 -8.06
N ILE A 88 2.64 -9.84 -7.29
CA ILE A 88 2.79 -11.00 -6.42
C ILE A 88 2.28 -12.21 -7.19
N PHE A 89 3.19 -12.99 -7.74
CA PHE A 89 2.87 -14.32 -8.24
C PHE A 89 2.77 -15.26 -7.04
N ALA A 90 1.73 -16.07 -6.97
CA ALA A 90 1.66 -17.12 -5.97
C ALA A 90 2.77 -18.12 -6.22
N LYS A 91 3.89 -17.99 -5.50
CA LYS A 91 4.80 -19.11 -5.30
C LYS A 91 3.99 -20.20 -4.61
N VAL A 92 3.85 -21.34 -5.29
CA VAL A 92 3.45 -22.60 -4.66
C VAL A 92 4.28 -22.73 -3.37
N ARG A 93 3.58 -22.71 -2.23
CA ARG A 93 4.02 -22.86 -0.84
C ARG A 93 5.54 -22.94 -0.60
N LYS A 94 6.09 -21.92 0.04
CA LYS A 94 6.83 -22.07 1.31
C LYS A 94 6.43 -20.93 2.26
N ALA A 95 5.94 -21.31 3.44
CA ALA A 95 5.45 -20.44 4.52
C ALA A 95 6.59 -19.60 5.17
N PRO A 96 6.32 -18.86 6.25
CA PRO A 96 5.87 -17.47 6.31
C PRO A 96 7.00 -16.51 6.70
N LEU A 97 7.14 -15.36 6.03
CA LEU A 97 8.07 -14.31 6.50
C LEU A 97 7.42 -13.47 7.61
N LYS A 98 7.54 -14.02 8.81
CA LYS A 98 7.42 -13.35 10.11
C LYS A 98 8.24 -12.06 10.10
N LYS A 99 7.65 -10.91 9.75
CA LYS A 99 8.24 -9.60 10.10
C LYS A 99 7.93 -9.31 11.56
N SER A 100 8.70 -9.97 12.43
CA SER A 100 9.09 -9.41 13.71
C SER A 100 9.63 -8.00 13.44
N ARG A 101 8.86 -6.98 13.77
CA ARG A 101 9.40 -5.63 14.00
C ARG A 101 9.55 -5.47 15.50
N LYS A 102 10.74 -5.84 15.99
CA LYS A 102 11.30 -5.30 17.24
C LYS A 102 11.34 -3.77 17.17
N LYS A 103 10.90 -3.12 18.25
CA LYS A 103 11.56 -2.02 19.02
C LYS A 103 10.50 -1.16 19.74
N PRO A 104 10.76 -0.65 20.97
CA PRO A 104 12.01 0.04 21.31
C PRO A 104 12.69 -0.36 22.63
N GLN A 105 14.02 -0.25 22.62
CA GLN A 105 14.82 0.05 23.81
C GLN A 105 14.54 1.49 24.23
N LYS A 106 14.12 1.71 25.49
CA LYS A 106 14.50 2.86 26.33
C LYS A 106 13.77 2.84 27.68
N SER A 107 14.53 2.70 28.76
CA SER A 107 14.36 3.34 30.09
C SER A 107 15.60 2.88 30.89
N ILE A 108 16.73 3.60 30.83
CA ILE A 108 17.08 4.75 31.67
C ILE A 108 16.86 4.48 33.17
N ASN A 109 17.98 4.58 33.91
CA ASN A 109 18.17 4.39 35.35
C ASN A 109 17.24 5.28 36.20
N PRO A 110 17.12 4.99 37.50
CA PRO A 110 18.14 5.45 38.46
C PRO A 110 18.93 4.30 39.11
#